data_AF-A0AAW6KGX8-F1
#
_entry.id   AF-A0AAW6KGX8-F1
#
_cell.length_a   1.000
_cell.length_b   1.000
_cell.length_c   1.000
_cell.angle_alpha   90.00
_cell.angle_beta   90.00
_cell.angle_gamma   90.00
#
_symmetry.space_group_name_H-M   'P 1'
#
loop_
_entity.id
_entity.type
_entity.pdbx_description
1 polymer ?
#
loop_
_entity_poly.entity_id
_entity_poly.type
_entity_poly.pdbx_seq_one_letter_code
_entity_poly.pdbx_strand_id
1 'polypeptide(L)'
;MELGNLRLNLSALTPKTNEVTNEKVAETAKRKKKAKTAEPIEESWRRIFASKLSETDRQRLNEVKAAMDAGKLARNPSDCVNKAGNPKAFSKAEAMRLWKAMQESQREETLRKMVENTPENYWLITDDARLDEFLALLADEEEIVFDVETTGTDVWNDYIVGHVLTAIKADIHAYIPTKHKTDHPQLDNGYLVEKLRPFYEDESIGKLAHNAKFDIHMLDREGITLRGLTWDTQEAMRLLNENEPSFALKNLVTKYLRIKSDTYEDLFGKIGFDEVSDLRIALAYAAKDGDVTRKLRDFQREHLKKFPDILRYYETVEVPLISVVQKLESTGFDIDLEFAEEYGKEIKSEIDRLYAEIIDELGDININSPAQLKPALEEATGEKLGSTDAKKVLKPLASKHPIIKKLLEYKEKFKLYSTYINALPELIDKRTGKLYTNFNQNGAKTGRFSSGGTGVNLQNQPKEARKMFVAPKGYAILGGDWSQQ
;
A
#
# COMPACT_ATOMS: atom_id res chain seq x y z
N MET A 1 -3.10 73.50 31.52
CA MET A 1 -3.06 72.50 30.43
C MET A 1 -3.41 73.21 29.14
N GLU A 2 -2.68 74.26 28.76
CA GLU A 2 -1.36 74.23 28.10
C GLU A 2 -1.34 73.39 26.81
N LEU A 3 -1.79 74.06 25.75
CA LEU A 3 -1.29 73.99 24.39
C LEU A 3 0.07 74.72 24.33
N GLY A 4 1.08 74.13 23.68
CA GLY A 4 2.41 74.74 23.59
C GLY A 4 3.22 74.24 22.39
N ASN A 5 3.15 75.02 21.31
CA ASN A 5 4.07 75.21 20.19
C ASN A 5 5.51 74.61 20.30
N LEU A 6 5.94 73.89 19.26
CA LEU A 6 7.37 73.68 18.90
C LEU A 6 7.50 73.67 17.37
N ARG A 7 7.78 74.82 16.74
CA ARG A 7 9.10 75.35 16.32
C ARG A 7 9.85 74.52 15.27
N LEU A 8 9.74 74.98 14.02
CA LEU A 8 10.67 74.77 12.91
C LEU A 8 12.07 75.27 13.30
N ASN A 9 13.09 74.46 13.00
CA ASN A 9 14.49 74.88 13.07
C ASN A 9 15.14 74.65 11.69
N LEU A 10 15.40 75.76 10.99
CA LEU A 10 16.11 75.82 9.72
C LEU A 10 17.39 76.64 9.93
N SER A 11 18.51 75.95 10.13
CA SER A 11 19.88 76.43 9.94
C SER A 11 20.79 75.20 10.09
N ALA A 12 21.63 74.78 9.15
CA ALA A 12 22.42 75.55 8.22
C ALA A 12 22.68 74.78 6.91
N LEU A 13 22.67 75.53 5.80
CA LEU A 13 23.31 75.18 4.54
C LEU A 13 24.81 75.48 4.64
N THR A 14 25.67 74.55 4.21
CA THR A 14 26.71 74.79 3.18
C THR A 14 27.43 73.49 2.81
N PRO A 15 27.96 73.38 1.58
CA PRO A 15 28.02 72.16 0.80
C PRO A 15 29.32 71.38 0.99
N LYS A 16 29.25 70.05 0.87
CA LYS A 16 30.42 69.24 0.51
C LYS A 16 30.16 68.49 -0.79
N THR A 17 30.99 68.86 -1.74
CA THR A 17 31.26 68.30 -3.06
C THR A 17 31.45 66.78 -3.06
N ASN A 18 30.86 66.17 -4.10
CA ASN A 18 31.35 65.06 -4.91
C ASN A 18 31.62 63.68 -4.28
N GLU A 19 31.23 62.68 -5.10
CA GLU A 19 31.73 61.30 -5.13
C GLU A 19 31.22 60.29 -4.09
N VAL A 20 29.92 59.97 -4.06
CA VAL A 20 29.45 58.56 -3.92
C VAL A 20 27.98 58.43 -4.37
N THR A 21 27.69 58.35 -5.67
CA THR A 21 26.38 57.79 -6.12
C THR A 21 26.33 57.28 -7.56
N ASN A 22 27.47 57.04 -8.22
CA ASN A 22 27.44 56.36 -9.53
C ASN A 22 27.41 54.82 -9.40
N GLU A 23 27.94 54.23 -8.33
CA GLU A 23 27.91 52.76 -8.16
C GLU A 23 26.53 52.22 -7.78
N LYS A 24 25.80 52.84 -6.85
CA LYS A 24 24.45 52.37 -6.47
C LYS A 24 23.42 52.52 -7.58
N VAL A 25 23.49 53.60 -8.36
CA VAL A 25 22.59 53.82 -9.51
C VAL A 25 22.98 52.91 -10.68
N ALA A 26 24.28 52.69 -10.93
CA ALA A 26 24.75 51.73 -11.93
C ALA A 26 24.51 50.28 -11.54
N GLU A 27 24.57 49.91 -10.25
CA GLU A 27 24.18 48.59 -9.74
C GLU A 27 22.68 48.39 -9.84
N THR A 28 21.87 49.41 -9.52
CA THR A 28 20.41 49.33 -9.65
C THR A 28 19.99 49.29 -11.12
N ALA A 29 20.68 50.01 -12.00
CA ALA A 29 20.52 49.94 -13.45
C ALA A 29 21.03 48.61 -14.03
N LYS A 30 22.15 48.06 -13.54
CA LYS A 30 22.64 46.71 -13.89
C LYS A 30 21.69 45.62 -13.39
N ARG A 31 21.12 45.73 -12.19
CA ARG A 31 20.07 44.83 -11.66
C ARG A 31 18.79 44.93 -12.49
N LYS A 32 18.38 46.15 -12.90
CA LYS A 32 17.24 46.35 -13.83
C LYS A 32 17.53 45.88 -15.26
N LYS A 33 18.78 45.94 -15.75
CA LYS A 33 19.20 45.38 -17.05
C LYS A 33 19.31 43.86 -17.01
N LYS A 34 19.85 43.27 -15.94
CA LYS A 34 19.86 41.82 -15.67
C LYS A 34 18.45 41.25 -15.50
N ALA A 35 17.52 42.04 -14.98
CA ALA A 35 16.11 41.66 -14.88
C ALA A 35 15.37 41.65 -16.24
N LYS A 36 15.97 42.21 -17.31
CA LYS A 36 15.40 42.20 -18.68
C LYS A 36 15.94 41.08 -19.56
N THR A 37 17.04 40.43 -19.19
CA THR A 37 17.60 39.28 -19.91
C THR A 37 17.24 37.99 -19.18
N ALA A 38 16.63 37.03 -19.89
CA ALA A 38 16.32 35.72 -19.33
C ALA A 38 17.62 35.01 -18.90
N GLU A 39 17.64 34.43 -17.70
CA GLU A 39 18.69 33.51 -17.27
C GLU A 39 18.77 32.34 -18.28
N PRO A 40 19.95 32.02 -18.85
CA PRO A 40 20.10 30.86 -19.73
C PRO A 40 19.68 29.56 -19.03
N ILE A 41 19.06 28.65 -19.77
CA ILE A 41 18.53 27.40 -19.20
C ILE A 41 19.60 26.55 -18.51
N GLU A 42 20.84 26.56 -19.03
CA GLU A 42 21.99 25.89 -18.43
C GLU A 42 22.38 26.48 -17.07
N GLU A 43 22.28 27.79 -16.91
CA GLU A 43 22.55 28.46 -15.63
C GLU A 43 21.43 28.16 -14.62
N SER A 44 20.17 28.09 -15.09
CA SER A 44 19.04 27.62 -14.28
C SER A 44 19.24 26.19 -13.77
N TRP A 45 19.68 25.26 -14.62
CA TRP A 45 19.95 23.88 -14.23
C TRP A 45 21.07 23.78 -13.19
N ARG A 46 22.19 24.48 -13.39
CA ARG A 46 23.29 24.53 -12.42
C ARG A 46 22.80 25.01 -11.05
N ARG A 47 22.00 26.08 -11.02
CA ARG A 47 21.39 26.61 -9.80
C ARG A 47 20.44 25.61 -9.14
N ILE A 48 19.62 24.90 -9.91
CA ILE A 48 18.70 23.88 -9.37
C ILE A 48 19.47 22.70 -8.75
N PHE A 49 20.47 22.15 -9.44
CA PHE A 49 21.22 20.98 -8.96
C PHE A 49 22.19 21.29 -7.81
N ALA A 50 22.60 22.55 -7.65
CA ALA A 50 23.37 23.01 -6.50
C ALA A 50 22.53 23.17 -5.21
N SER A 51 21.20 23.13 -5.31
CA SER A 51 20.32 23.19 -4.14
C SER A 51 20.23 21.84 -3.41
N LYS A 52 19.75 21.84 -2.16
CA LYS A 52 19.49 20.60 -1.43
C LYS A 52 18.31 19.85 -2.08
N LEU A 53 18.60 18.68 -2.63
CA LEU A 53 17.63 17.81 -3.31
C LEU A 53 17.60 16.43 -2.64
N SER A 54 16.42 15.81 -2.57
CA SER A 54 16.33 14.38 -2.30
C SER A 54 16.83 13.60 -3.52
N GLU A 55 17.16 12.32 -3.33
CA GLU A 55 17.59 11.45 -4.43
C GLU A 55 16.50 11.34 -5.51
N THR A 56 15.24 11.18 -5.08
CA THR A 56 14.09 11.12 -5.98
C THR A 56 13.91 12.41 -6.78
N ASP A 57 14.04 13.58 -6.14
CA ASP A 57 13.95 14.85 -6.87
C ASP A 57 15.09 15.01 -7.87
N ARG A 58 16.31 14.58 -7.50
CA ARG A 58 17.46 14.60 -8.40
C ARG A 58 17.22 13.73 -9.63
N GLN A 59 16.69 12.53 -9.46
CA GLN A 59 16.35 11.62 -10.56
C GLN A 59 15.31 12.26 -11.50
N ARG A 60 14.20 12.76 -10.96
CA ARG A 60 13.14 13.41 -11.76
C ARG A 60 13.66 14.61 -12.54
N LEU A 61 14.52 15.42 -11.92
CA LEU A 61 15.13 16.58 -12.58
C LEU A 61 16.09 16.16 -13.69
N ASN A 62 16.84 15.06 -13.53
CA ASN A 62 17.68 14.51 -14.59
C ASN A 62 16.85 14.05 -15.79
N GLU A 63 15.71 13.39 -15.56
CA GLU A 63 14.80 12.97 -16.63
C GLU A 63 14.26 14.16 -17.43
N VAL A 64 13.82 15.21 -16.74
CA VAL A 64 13.37 16.45 -17.40
C VAL A 64 14.49 17.09 -18.19
N LYS A 65 15.70 17.20 -17.61
CA LYS A 65 16.85 17.77 -18.32
C LYS A 65 17.15 16.98 -19.58
N ALA A 66 17.24 15.65 -19.49
CA ALA A 66 17.50 14.80 -20.65
C ALA A 66 16.41 14.93 -21.73
N ALA A 67 15.13 15.03 -21.34
CA ALA A 67 14.04 15.23 -22.28
C ALA A 67 14.09 16.61 -22.97
N MET A 68 14.45 17.67 -22.23
CA MET A 68 14.65 19.02 -22.78
C MET A 68 15.85 19.08 -23.71
N ASP A 69 16.98 18.48 -23.31
CA ASP A 69 18.20 18.42 -24.13
C ASP A 69 17.96 17.64 -25.43
N ALA A 70 17.12 16.60 -25.39
CA ALA A 70 16.70 15.83 -26.55
C ALA A 70 15.61 16.52 -27.41
N GLY A 71 15.18 17.74 -27.04
CA GLY A 71 14.12 18.48 -27.75
C GLY A 71 12.72 17.87 -27.63
N LYS A 72 12.51 16.89 -26.75
CA LYS A 72 11.24 16.21 -26.54
C LYS A 72 10.31 16.94 -25.56
N LEU A 73 10.86 17.91 -24.83
CA LEU A 73 10.15 18.66 -23.80
C LEU A 73 10.58 20.13 -23.89
N ALA A 74 9.61 21.04 -23.88
CA ALA A 74 9.85 22.47 -23.92
C ALA A 74 9.13 23.16 -22.77
N ARG A 75 9.61 24.36 -22.41
CA ARG A 75 8.91 25.21 -21.45
C ARG A 75 7.62 25.74 -22.09
N ASN A 76 6.55 25.82 -21.31
CA ASN A 76 5.35 26.51 -21.75
C ASN A 76 5.64 28.02 -21.92
N PRO A 77 5.22 28.66 -23.03
CA PRO A 77 5.45 30.09 -23.24
C PRO A 77 4.93 30.99 -22.10
N SER A 78 3.82 30.59 -21.47
CA SER A 78 3.23 31.27 -20.31
C SER A 78 4.06 31.16 -19.04
N ASP A 79 4.86 30.10 -18.88
CA ASP A 79 5.76 29.89 -17.75
C ASP A 79 7.09 30.64 -17.89
N CYS A 80 7.42 31.10 -19.11
CA CYS A 80 8.64 31.84 -19.42
C CYS A 80 8.58 33.31 -18.97
N VAL A 81 7.43 33.82 -18.52
CA VAL A 81 7.24 35.22 -18.09
C VAL A 81 6.55 35.31 -16.72
N ASN A 82 6.78 36.40 -16.01
CA ASN A 82 6.05 36.72 -14.77
C ASN A 82 4.76 37.51 -15.05
N LYS A 83 3.94 37.78 -14.01
CA LYS A 83 2.68 38.54 -14.13
C LYS A 83 2.83 39.93 -14.76
N ALA A 84 4.04 40.50 -14.75
CA ALA A 84 4.37 41.78 -15.36
C ALA A 84 5.01 41.65 -16.76
N GLY A 85 4.99 40.46 -17.37
CA GLY A 85 5.52 40.18 -18.70
C GLY A 85 7.05 40.09 -18.79
N ASN A 86 7.77 40.12 -17.66
CA ASN A 86 9.23 40.02 -17.67
C ASN A 86 9.70 38.56 -17.70
N PRO A 87 10.84 38.25 -18.34
CA PRO A 87 11.36 36.88 -18.39
C PRO A 87 11.54 36.26 -17.01
N LYS A 88 11.07 35.02 -16.86
CA LYS A 88 11.12 34.25 -15.63
C LYS A 88 12.15 33.12 -15.77
N ALA A 89 13.08 33.09 -14.81
CA ALA A 89 14.08 32.03 -14.68
C ALA A 89 13.43 30.65 -14.50
N PHE A 90 14.02 29.63 -15.12
CA PHE A 90 13.53 28.26 -14.97
C PHE A 90 13.76 27.79 -13.54
N SER A 91 12.74 27.20 -12.93
CA SER A 91 12.74 26.87 -11.51
C SER A 91 12.59 25.38 -11.28
N LYS A 92 13.02 24.88 -10.12
CA LYS A 92 12.75 23.49 -9.69
C LYS A 92 11.26 23.17 -9.77
N ALA A 93 10.39 24.08 -9.32
CA ALA A 93 8.94 23.89 -9.36
C ALA A 93 8.40 23.79 -10.80
N GLU A 94 8.97 24.53 -11.74
CA GLU A 94 8.64 24.41 -13.16
C GLU A 94 9.12 23.08 -13.74
N ALA A 95 10.36 22.68 -13.46
CA ALA A 95 10.89 21.38 -13.86
C ALA A 95 10.03 20.23 -13.32
N MET A 96 9.60 20.28 -12.06
CA MET A 96 8.72 19.26 -11.47
C MET A 96 7.33 19.24 -12.10
N ARG A 97 6.78 20.38 -12.53
CA ARG A 97 5.52 20.43 -13.30
C ARG A 97 5.70 19.80 -14.67
N LEU A 98 6.80 20.12 -15.37
CA LEU A 98 7.13 19.50 -16.65
C LEU A 98 7.33 17.99 -16.53
N TRP A 99 7.98 17.53 -15.46
CA TRP A 99 8.11 16.10 -15.16
C TRP A 99 6.74 15.43 -15.05
N LYS A 100 5.83 16.00 -14.25
CA LYS A 100 4.47 15.48 -14.08
C LYS A 100 3.70 15.41 -15.40
N ALA A 101 3.72 16.49 -16.19
CA ALA A 101 3.06 16.53 -17.49
C ALA A 101 3.65 15.51 -18.48
N MET A 102 4.97 15.32 -18.46
CA MET A 102 5.63 14.30 -19.27
C MET A 102 5.22 12.89 -18.85
N GLN A 103 5.17 12.59 -17.56
CA GLN A 103 4.72 11.29 -17.05
C GLN A 103 3.26 11.02 -17.40
N GLU A 104 2.39 12.03 -17.29
CA GLU A 104 0.98 11.94 -17.69
C GLU A 104 0.83 11.62 -19.18
N SER A 105 1.56 12.32 -20.04
CA SER A 105 1.56 12.05 -21.50
C SER A 105 2.11 10.66 -21.84
N GLN A 106 3.17 10.20 -21.15
CA GLN A 106 3.70 8.84 -21.33
C GLN A 106 2.70 7.77 -20.88
N ARG A 107 1.98 8.02 -19.80
CA ARG A 107 0.91 7.14 -19.31
C ARG A 107 -0.25 7.08 -20.30
N GLU A 108 -0.74 8.22 -20.79
CA GLU A 108 -1.79 8.27 -21.82
C GLU A 108 -1.38 7.51 -23.09
N GLU A 109 -0.14 7.68 -23.55
CA GLU A 109 0.42 6.93 -24.69
C GLU A 109 0.44 5.42 -24.41
N THR A 110 0.78 5.02 -23.19
CA THR A 110 0.83 3.62 -22.77
C THR A 110 -0.57 3.01 -22.75
N LEU A 111 -1.54 3.70 -22.17
CA LEU A 111 -2.94 3.28 -22.15
C LEU A 111 -3.53 3.19 -23.57
N ARG A 112 -3.22 4.17 -24.44
CA ARG A 112 -3.65 4.13 -25.85
C ARG A 112 -3.09 2.91 -26.57
N LYS A 113 -1.79 2.62 -26.42
CA LYS A 113 -1.16 1.42 -26.98
C LYS A 113 -1.74 0.13 -26.40
N MET A 114 -2.12 0.13 -25.13
CA MET A 114 -2.75 -1.03 -24.50
C MET A 114 -4.06 -1.38 -25.21
N VAL A 115 -4.90 -0.37 -25.49
CA VAL A 115 -6.15 -0.53 -26.25
C VAL A 115 -5.88 -0.91 -27.71
N GLU A 116 -4.96 -0.21 -28.38
CA GLU A 116 -4.61 -0.50 -29.80
C GLU A 116 -4.10 -1.93 -30.01
N ASN A 117 -3.39 -2.48 -29.02
CA ASN A 117 -2.82 -3.84 -29.09
C ASN A 117 -3.67 -4.88 -28.36
N THR A 118 -4.91 -4.56 -27.98
CA THR A 118 -5.81 -5.52 -27.32
C THR A 118 -6.15 -6.66 -28.31
N PRO A 119 -5.88 -7.93 -27.95
CA PRO A 119 -6.20 -9.06 -28.81
C PRO A 119 -7.71 -9.21 -29.09
N GLU A 120 -8.07 -9.75 -30.25
CA GLU A 120 -9.48 -9.98 -30.63
C GLU A 120 -10.20 -10.98 -29.72
N ASN A 121 -9.46 -11.89 -29.08
CA ASN A 121 -9.99 -12.85 -28.14
C ASN A 121 -10.18 -12.28 -26.72
N TYR A 122 -10.00 -10.96 -26.54
CA TYR A 122 -10.34 -10.27 -25.30
C TYR A 122 -11.74 -9.67 -25.43
N TRP A 123 -12.68 -10.16 -24.63
CA TRP A 123 -14.09 -9.83 -24.77
C TRP A 123 -14.56 -8.89 -23.67
N LEU A 124 -15.03 -7.70 -24.05
CA LEU A 124 -15.79 -6.83 -23.16
C LEU A 124 -17.26 -7.23 -23.23
N ILE A 125 -17.83 -7.67 -22.12
CA ILE A 125 -19.22 -8.16 -22.05
C ILE A 125 -20.07 -7.12 -21.33
N THR A 126 -20.90 -6.39 -22.08
CA THR A 126 -21.73 -5.28 -21.54
C THR A 126 -23.22 -5.45 -21.81
N ASP A 127 -23.60 -6.57 -22.43
CA ASP A 127 -24.98 -6.89 -22.81
C ASP A 127 -25.27 -8.39 -22.66
N ASP A 128 -26.56 -8.71 -22.57
CA ASP A 128 -27.04 -10.07 -22.31
C ASP A 128 -26.68 -11.06 -23.43
N ALA A 129 -26.68 -10.62 -24.69
CA ALA A 129 -26.40 -11.50 -25.82
C ALA A 129 -24.95 -11.99 -25.78
N ARG A 130 -24.02 -11.07 -25.49
CA ARG A 130 -22.61 -11.41 -25.34
C ARG A 130 -22.34 -12.22 -24.08
N LEU A 131 -23.08 -11.97 -23.00
CA LEU A 131 -23.00 -12.79 -21.79
C LEU A 131 -23.44 -14.22 -22.08
N ASP A 132 -24.61 -14.43 -22.68
CA ASP A 132 -25.13 -15.78 -22.97
C ASP A 132 -24.19 -16.56 -23.91
N GLU A 133 -23.57 -15.91 -24.90
CA GLU A 133 -22.53 -16.51 -25.75
C GLU A 133 -21.33 -16.98 -24.91
N PHE A 134 -20.85 -16.15 -23.98
CA PHE A 134 -19.71 -16.48 -23.15
C PHE A 134 -20.03 -17.58 -22.12
N LEU A 135 -21.22 -17.58 -21.52
CA LEU A 135 -21.65 -18.64 -20.60
C LEU A 135 -21.73 -20.00 -21.32
N ALA A 136 -22.13 -20.02 -22.60
CA ALA A 136 -22.13 -21.23 -23.40
C ALA A 136 -20.69 -21.77 -23.64
N LEU A 137 -19.70 -20.89 -23.78
CA LEU A 137 -18.29 -21.29 -23.83
C LEU A 137 -17.84 -21.88 -22.49
N LEU A 138 -18.13 -21.20 -21.38
CA LEU A 138 -17.76 -21.67 -20.04
C LEU A 138 -18.37 -23.04 -19.70
N ALA A 139 -19.54 -23.37 -20.24
CA ALA A 139 -20.19 -24.67 -20.02
C ALA A 139 -19.46 -25.86 -20.67
N ASP A 140 -18.54 -25.61 -21.61
CA ASP A 140 -17.70 -26.62 -22.27
C ASP A 140 -16.27 -26.66 -21.70
N GLU A 141 -16.00 -25.88 -20.65
CA GLU A 141 -14.69 -25.80 -19.99
C GLU A 141 -14.59 -26.80 -18.83
N GLU A 142 -13.46 -27.52 -18.76
CA GLU A 142 -13.09 -28.31 -17.59
C GLU A 142 -12.35 -27.46 -16.54
N GLU A 143 -11.82 -26.31 -16.95
CA GLU A 143 -11.07 -25.39 -16.10
C GLU A 143 -11.16 -23.97 -16.65
N ILE A 144 -11.31 -23.00 -15.75
CA ILE A 144 -11.41 -21.58 -16.08
C ILE A 144 -10.41 -20.77 -15.25
N VAL A 145 -9.95 -19.64 -15.79
CA VAL A 145 -9.30 -18.61 -14.96
C VAL A 145 -10.36 -17.70 -14.41
N PHE A 146 -10.23 -17.28 -13.16
CA PHE A 146 -11.03 -16.21 -12.60
C PHE A 146 -10.17 -15.19 -11.86
N ASP A 147 -10.66 -13.96 -11.84
CA ASP A 147 -10.11 -12.81 -11.11
C ASP A 147 -11.24 -11.78 -10.95
N VAL A 148 -11.13 -10.87 -9.98
CA VAL A 148 -12.08 -9.77 -9.81
C VAL A 148 -11.36 -8.43 -9.71
N GLU A 149 -11.91 -7.44 -10.41
CA GLU A 149 -11.44 -6.07 -10.31
C GLU A 149 -12.26 -5.32 -9.28
N THR A 150 -11.62 -4.52 -8.43
CA THR A 150 -12.25 -3.95 -7.22
C THR A 150 -11.88 -2.48 -7.03
N THR A 151 -12.56 -1.79 -6.11
CA THR A 151 -12.22 -0.40 -5.74
C THR A 151 -10.90 -0.26 -4.98
N GLY A 152 -10.35 -1.36 -4.48
CA GLY A 152 -9.15 -1.39 -3.66
C GLY A 152 -8.87 -2.80 -3.10
N THR A 153 -7.90 -2.92 -2.22
CA THR A 153 -7.41 -4.23 -1.73
C THR A 153 -7.92 -4.62 -0.34
N ASP A 154 -8.85 -3.86 0.24
CA ASP A 154 -9.48 -4.18 1.52
C ASP A 154 -10.69 -5.09 1.30
N VAL A 155 -10.49 -6.39 1.55
CA VAL A 155 -11.53 -7.43 1.42
C VAL A 155 -12.77 -7.19 2.27
N TRP A 156 -12.75 -6.28 3.24
CA TRP A 156 -13.91 -5.94 4.05
C TRP A 156 -14.63 -4.70 3.53
N ASN A 157 -13.90 -3.68 3.06
CA ASN A 157 -14.47 -2.37 2.76
C ASN A 157 -14.64 -2.09 1.26
N ASP A 158 -13.79 -2.65 0.42
CA ASP A 158 -13.88 -2.49 -1.04
C ASP A 158 -14.97 -3.37 -1.65
N TYR A 159 -15.26 -3.20 -2.93
CA TYR A 159 -16.27 -4.01 -3.63
C TYR A 159 -15.85 -4.35 -5.06
N ILE A 160 -16.44 -5.41 -5.61
CA ILE A 160 -16.22 -5.85 -7.00
C ILE A 160 -16.82 -4.82 -7.97
N VAL A 161 -16.00 -4.42 -8.94
CA VAL A 161 -16.30 -3.51 -10.05
C VAL A 161 -16.57 -4.28 -11.35
N GLY A 162 -15.96 -5.45 -11.51
CA GLY A 162 -16.23 -6.37 -12.60
C GLY A 162 -15.53 -7.72 -12.43
N HIS A 163 -16.00 -8.71 -13.18
CA HIS A 163 -15.45 -10.06 -13.18
C HIS A 163 -14.53 -10.28 -14.37
N VAL A 164 -13.43 -11.00 -14.13
CA VAL A 164 -12.54 -11.51 -15.16
C VAL A 164 -12.70 -13.02 -15.21
N LEU A 165 -12.95 -13.55 -16.40
CA LEU A 165 -13.07 -14.99 -16.62
C LEU A 165 -12.37 -15.37 -17.92
N THR A 166 -11.59 -16.45 -17.90
CA THR A 166 -11.01 -17.03 -19.12
C THR A 166 -11.62 -18.40 -19.37
N ALA A 167 -12.25 -18.55 -20.53
CA ALA A 167 -12.60 -19.84 -21.12
C ALA A 167 -11.33 -20.40 -21.80
N ILE A 168 -10.66 -21.33 -21.13
CA ILE A 168 -9.30 -21.77 -21.49
C ILE A 168 -9.28 -22.49 -22.84
N LYS A 169 -10.20 -23.43 -23.07
CA LYS A 169 -10.35 -24.22 -24.30
C LYS A 169 -10.77 -23.35 -25.47
N ALA A 170 -11.68 -22.40 -25.23
CA ALA A 170 -12.11 -21.44 -26.24
C ALA A 170 -11.06 -20.35 -26.54
N ASP A 171 -10.03 -20.22 -25.69
CA ASP A 171 -9.03 -19.14 -25.71
C ASP A 171 -9.67 -17.74 -25.67
N ILE A 172 -10.74 -17.57 -24.88
CA ILE A 172 -11.43 -16.29 -24.71
C ILE A 172 -11.19 -15.73 -23.31
N HIS A 173 -10.77 -14.47 -23.23
CA HIS A 173 -10.50 -13.75 -21.99
C HIS A 173 -11.52 -12.61 -21.84
N ALA A 174 -12.48 -12.76 -20.93
CA ALA A 174 -13.57 -11.82 -20.78
C ALA A 174 -13.37 -10.89 -19.58
N TYR A 175 -13.74 -9.63 -19.76
CA TYR A 175 -14.02 -8.69 -18.68
C TYR A 175 -15.49 -8.29 -18.70
N ILE A 176 -16.13 -8.38 -17.54
CA ILE A 176 -17.57 -8.16 -17.37
C ILE A 176 -17.78 -7.05 -16.33
N PRO A 177 -17.86 -5.76 -16.76
CA PRO A 177 -18.01 -4.62 -15.86
C PRO A 177 -19.44 -4.51 -15.31
N THR A 178 -19.55 -4.14 -14.02
CA THR A 178 -20.85 -3.91 -13.35
C THR A 178 -20.93 -2.58 -12.59
N LYS A 179 -19.80 -1.97 -12.17
CA LYS A 179 -19.82 -0.77 -11.31
C LYS A 179 -18.79 0.33 -11.66
N HIS A 180 -18.37 0.45 -12.91
CA HIS A 180 -17.59 1.62 -13.34
C HIS A 180 -18.43 2.90 -13.32
N LYS A 181 -17.81 4.01 -12.88
CA LYS A 181 -18.34 5.38 -12.89
C LYS A 181 -18.28 5.99 -14.30
N THR A 182 -19.07 5.44 -15.20
CA THR A 182 -19.12 5.82 -16.62
C THR A 182 -20.53 5.68 -17.17
N ASP A 183 -20.83 6.41 -18.25
CA ASP A 183 -22.12 6.33 -18.95
C ASP A 183 -22.20 5.15 -19.94
N HIS A 184 -21.11 4.38 -20.08
CA HIS A 184 -21.10 3.19 -20.93
C HIS A 184 -22.01 2.08 -20.36
N PRO A 185 -22.72 1.32 -21.21
CA PRO A 185 -23.53 0.18 -20.78
C PRO A 185 -22.73 -0.84 -19.98
N GLN A 186 -23.35 -1.38 -18.94
CA GLN A 186 -22.80 -2.38 -18.02
C GLN A 186 -23.94 -3.30 -17.59
N LEU A 187 -23.59 -4.53 -17.18
CA LEU A 187 -24.58 -5.47 -16.68
C LEU A 187 -24.96 -5.14 -15.24
N ASP A 188 -26.20 -5.45 -14.86
CA ASP A 188 -26.60 -5.41 -13.45
C ASP A 188 -25.81 -6.44 -12.65
N ASN A 189 -25.24 -6.01 -11.52
CA ASN A 189 -24.38 -6.87 -10.71
C ASN A 189 -25.11 -8.08 -10.13
N GLY A 190 -26.35 -7.88 -9.64
CA GLY A 190 -27.14 -8.97 -9.06
C GLY A 190 -27.48 -10.02 -10.11
N TYR A 191 -27.92 -9.57 -11.28
CA TYR A 191 -28.16 -10.44 -12.43
C TYR A 191 -26.91 -11.21 -12.86
N LEU A 192 -25.77 -10.54 -12.97
CA LEU A 192 -24.51 -11.19 -13.35
C LEU A 192 -24.08 -12.25 -12.32
N VAL A 193 -24.15 -11.92 -11.03
CA VAL A 193 -23.81 -12.85 -9.94
C VAL A 193 -24.65 -14.13 -10.03
N GLU A 194 -25.97 -14.01 -10.25
CA GLU A 194 -26.84 -15.18 -10.42
C GLU A 194 -26.46 -16.03 -11.64
N LYS A 195 -26.02 -15.39 -12.74
CA LYS A 195 -25.59 -16.08 -13.96
C LYS A 195 -24.22 -16.75 -13.84
N LEU A 196 -23.30 -16.16 -13.08
CA LEU A 196 -21.95 -16.70 -12.88
C LEU A 196 -21.88 -17.73 -11.74
N ARG A 197 -22.80 -17.67 -10.76
CA ARG A 197 -22.80 -18.58 -9.60
C ARG A 197 -22.66 -20.07 -9.99
N PRO A 198 -23.41 -20.62 -10.98
CA PRO A 198 -23.24 -22.01 -11.37
C PRO A 198 -21.81 -22.38 -11.77
N PHE A 199 -21.07 -21.47 -12.42
CA PHE A 199 -19.69 -21.73 -12.85
C PHE A 199 -18.70 -21.63 -11.69
N TYR A 200 -18.89 -20.67 -10.78
CA TYR A 200 -18.03 -20.52 -9.61
C TYR A 200 -18.24 -21.60 -8.54
N GLU A 201 -19.47 -22.10 -8.39
CA GLU A 201 -19.83 -23.09 -7.37
C GLU A 201 -19.77 -24.55 -7.84
N ASP A 202 -19.56 -24.81 -9.14
CA ASP A 202 -19.42 -26.18 -9.63
C ASP A 202 -18.02 -26.77 -9.35
N GLU A 203 -17.91 -27.73 -8.43
CA GLU A 203 -16.63 -28.38 -8.12
C GLU A 203 -16.00 -29.17 -9.29
N SER A 204 -16.78 -29.49 -10.33
CA SER A 204 -16.29 -30.21 -11.51
C SER A 204 -15.54 -29.33 -12.50
N ILE A 205 -15.74 -28.00 -12.44
CA ILE A 205 -14.99 -27.02 -13.23
C ILE A 205 -13.81 -26.55 -12.38
N GLY A 206 -12.58 -26.79 -12.81
CA GLY A 206 -11.38 -26.31 -12.13
C GLY A 206 -11.26 -24.78 -12.16
N LYS A 207 -10.83 -24.17 -11.06
CA LYS A 207 -10.62 -22.72 -10.94
C LYS A 207 -9.14 -22.41 -10.77
N LEU A 208 -8.63 -21.57 -11.64
CA LEU A 208 -7.28 -21.05 -11.63
C LEU A 208 -7.31 -19.53 -11.35
N ALA A 209 -6.47 -19.06 -10.44
CA ALA A 209 -6.32 -17.63 -10.16
C ALA A 209 -4.87 -17.27 -9.77
N HIS A 210 -4.64 -15.98 -9.55
CA HIS A 210 -3.45 -15.47 -8.88
C HIS A 210 -3.89 -14.81 -7.58
N ASN A 211 -3.39 -15.27 -6.43
CA ASN A 211 -3.83 -14.74 -5.12
C ASN A 211 -5.34 -14.94 -4.85
N ALA A 212 -5.83 -16.13 -5.19
CA ALA A 212 -7.23 -16.55 -5.13
C ALA A 212 -7.91 -16.25 -3.80
N LYS A 213 -7.17 -16.26 -2.68
CA LYS A 213 -7.72 -15.93 -1.36
C LYS A 213 -8.45 -14.57 -1.35
N PHE A 214 -7.89 -13.58 -2.05
CA PHE A 214 -8.49 -12.26 -2.17
C PHE A 214 -9.81 -12.31 -2.95
N ASP A 215 -9.78 -12.94 -4.13
CA ASP A 215 -10.96 -13.07 -4.99
C ASP A 215 -12.07 -13.85 -4.30
N ILE A 216 -11.74 -14.93 -3.59
CA ILE A 216 -12.70 -15.74 -2.82
C ILE A 216 -13.38 -14.90 -1.74
N HIS A 217 -12.64 -14.03 -1.04
CA HIS A 217 -13.26 -13.11 -0.07
C HIS A 217 -14.25 -12.16 -0.73
N MET A 218 -13.89 -11.61 -1.89
CA MET A 218 -14.75 -10.69 -2.62
C MET A 218 -16.01 -11.40 -3.14
N LEU A 219 -15.88 -12.62 -3.66
CA LEU A 219 -16.99 -13.46 -4.13
C LEU A 219 -17.92 -13.90 -2.99
N ASP A 220 -17.39 -14.30 -1.83
CA ASP A 220 -18.17 -14.70 -0.65
C ASP A 220 -19.10 -13.57 -0.18
N ARG A 221 -18.62 -12.31 -0.29
CA ARG A 221 -19.41 -11.12 0.03
C ARG A 221 -20.54 -10.81 -0.97
N GLU A 222 -20.44 -11.31 -2.19
CA GLU A 222 -21.52 -11.26 -3.19
C GLU A 222 -22.40 -12.53 -3.17
N GLY A 223 -22.19 -13.41 -2.18
CA GLY A 223 -22.98 -14.63 -2.01
C GLY A 223 -22.60 -15.75 -2.98
N ILE A 224 -21.36 -15.76 -3.47
CA ILE A 224 -20.79 -16.84 -4.28
C ILE A 224 -19.81 -17.63 -3.41
N THR A 225 -20.08 -18.93 -3.22
CA THR A 225 -19.16 -19.83 -2.52
C THR A 225 -18.25 -20.53 -3.52
N LEU A 226 -17.07 -19.95 -3.80
CA LEU A 226 -16.12 -20.54 -4.75
C LEU A 226 -15.81 -22.00 -4.38
N ARG A 227 -15.88 -22.86 -5.39
CA ARG A 227 -15.59 -24.29 -5.31
C ARG A 227 -14.70 -24.72 -6.47
N GLY A 228 -13.99 -25.83 -6.30
CA GLY A 228 -13.13 -26.37 -7.37
C GLY A 228 -11.86 -25.56 -7.64
N LEU A 229 -11.30 -24.83 -6.67
CA LEU A 229 -9.98 -24.20 -6.82
C LEU A 229 -8.92 -25.29 -7.07
N THR A 230 -8.27 -25.24 -8.23
CA THR A 230 -7.25 -26.21 -8.66
C THR A 230 -5.86 -25.61 -8.65
N TRP A 231 -5.73 -24.28 -8.78
CA TRP A 231 -4.43 -23.64 -8.87
C TRP A 231 -4.47 -22.16 -8.45
N ASP A 232 -3.51 -21.78 -7.61
CA ASP A 232 -3.14 -20.39 -7.31
C ASP A 232 -1.69 -20.16 -7.73
N THR A 233 -1.48 -19.28 -8.72
CA THR A 233 -0.13 -19.02 -9.26
C THR A 233 0.78 -18.27 -8.30
N GLN A 234 0.24 -17.53 -7.32
CA GLN A 234 1.05 -16.93 -6.27
C GLN A 234 1.65 -18.03 -5.38
N GLU A 235 0.80 -18.91 -4.86
CA GLU A 235 1.23 -19.98 -3.95
C GLU A 235 2.09 -21.03 -4.66
N ALA A 236 1.77 -21.39 -5.91
CA ALA A 236 2.63 -22.25 -6.72
C ALA A 236 4.05 -21.70 -6.88
N MET A 237 4.19 -20.38 -7.06
CA MET A 237 5.51 -19.76 -7.15
C MET A 237 6.27 -19.79 -5.83
N ARG A 238 5.58 -19.70 -4.68
CA ARG A 238 6.24 -19.79 -3.37
C ARG A 238 6.88 -21.16 -3.15
N LEU A 239 6.21 -22.23 -3.58
CA LEU A 239 6.79 -23.58 -3.56
C LEU A 239 7.89 -23.76 -4.59
N LEU A 240 7.73 -23.19 -5.78
CA LEU A 240 8.72 -23.33 -6.85
C LEU A 240 10.01 -22.52 -6.57
N ASN A 241 9.88 -21.33 -5.99
CA ASN A 241 10.97 -20.48 -5.57
C ASN A 241 10.59 -19.51 -4.42
N GLU A 242 10.80 -19.96 -3.18
CA GLU A 242 10.57 -19.17 -1.96
C GLU A 242 11.45 -17.90 -1.83
N ASN A 243 12.51 -17.79 -2.63
CA ASN A 243 13.44 -16.65 -2.61
C ASN A 243 13.06 -15.53 -3.59
N GLU A 244 11.89 -15.61 -4.24
CA GLU A 244 11.43 -14.51 -5.10
C GLU A 244 11.25 -13.21 -4.29
N PRO A 245 11.78 -12.08 -4.80
CA PRO A 245 11.65 -10.79 -4.12
C PRO A 245 10.21 -10.26 -4.12
N SER A 246 9.38 -10.73 -5.06
CA SER A 246 7.97 -10.38 -5.16
C SER A 246 7.21 -11.52 -5.81
N PHE A 247 6.04 -11.83 -5.26
CA PHE A 247 5.11 -12.81 -5.81
C PHE A 247 3.95 -12.16 -6.58
N ALA A 248 4.03 -10.86 -6.88
CA ALA A 248 3.00 -10.17 -7.67
C ALA A 248 3.01 -10.64 -9.13
N LEU A 249 1.84 -10.88 -9.71
CA LEU A 249 1.65 -11.40 -11.07
C LEU A 249 2.55 -10.70 -12.11
N LYS A 250 2.49 -9.36 -12.17
CA LYS A 250 3.24 -8.52 -13.12
C LYS A 250 4.75 -8.77 -13.07
N ASN A 251 5.30 -8.95 -11.86
CA ASN A 251 6.73 -9.23 -11.65
C ASN A 251 7.09 -10.65 -12.09
N LEU A 252 6.25 -11.62 -11.77
CA LEU A 252 6.47 -13.02 -12.14
C LEU A 252 6.41 -13.21 -13.66
N VAL A 253 5.38 -12.69 -14.33
CA VAL A 253 5.24 -12.85 -15.79
C VAL A 253 6.34 -12.13 -16.56
N THR A 254 6.79 -10.95 -16.08
CA THR A 254 7.93 -10.25 -16.67
C THR A 254 9.21 -11.05 -16.55
N LYS A 255 9.47 -11.65 -15.37
CA LYS A 255 10.70 -12.40 -15.12
C LYS A 255 10.72 -13.75 -15.83
N TYR A 256 9.66 -14.53 -15.69
CA TYR A 256 9.61 -15.94 -16.10
C TYR A 256 9.10 -16.13 -17.52
N LEU A 257 8.16 -15.29 -17.97
CA LEU A 257 7.56 -15.40 -19.30
C LEU A 257 8.08 -14.36 -20.29
N ARG A 258 8.87 -13.37 -19.82
CA ARG A 258 9.36 -12.22 -20.61
C ARG A 258 8.23 -11.37 -21.20
N ILE A 259 7.03 -11.43 -20.59
CA ILE A 259 5.89 -10.62 -20.96
C ILE A 259 5.95 -9.34 -20.14
N LYS A 260 6.21 -8.20 -20.80
CA LYS A 260 6.22 -6.91 -20.11
C LYS A 260 4.82 -6.63 -19.55
N SER A 261 4.78 -6.26 -18.27
CA SER A 261 3.55 -5.85 -17.61
C SER A 261 3.78 -4.67 -16.68
N ASP A 262 3.08 -3.57 -16.95
CA ASP A 262 3.10 -2.38 -16.11
C ASP A 262 2.22 -2.61 -14.87
N THR A 263 2.57 -1.96 -13.75
CA THR A 263 1.81 -2.12 -12.49
C THR A 263 0.51 -1.32 -12.51
N TYR A 264 -0.42 -1.65 -11.61
CA TYR A 264 -1.66 -0.88 -11.46
C TYR A 264 -1.37 0.60 -11.16
N GLU A 265 -0.41 0.90 -10.27
CA GLU A 265 -0.05 2.29 -9.93
C GLU A 265 0.57 3.03 -11.13
N ASP A 266 1.33 2.35 -12.00
CA ASP A 266 1.88 2.96 -13.21
C ASP A 266 0.78 3.38 -14.20
N LEU A 267 -0.26 2.56 -14.33
CA LEU A 267 -1.35 2.76 -15.29
C LEU A 267 -2.45 3.69 -14.77
N PHE A 268 -2.86 3.52 -13.51
CA PHE A 268 -4.04 4.16 -12.94
C PHE A 268 -3.72 5.07 -11.75
N GLY A 269 -2.50 4.98 -11.18
CA GLY A 269 -2.15 5.70 -9.97
C GLY A 269 -2.85 5.11 -8.75
N LYS A 270 -3.58 5.93 -8.00
CA LYS A 270 -4.20 5.56 -6.71
C LYS A 270 -5.73 5.57 -6.74
N ILE A 271 -6.32 5.52 -7.94
CA ILE A 271 -7.78 5.47 -8.11
C ILE A 271 -8.26 4.02 -8.00
N GLY A 272 -9.51 3.83 -7.57
CA GLY A 272 -10.17 2.52 -7.64
C GLY A 272 -10.49 2.14 -9.08
N PHE A 273 -10.69 0.85 -9.37
CA PHE A 273 -10.94 0.41 -10.74
C PHE A 273 -12.27 0.93 -11.29
N ASP A 274 -13.22 1.26 -10.41
CA ASP A 274 -14.48 1.92 -10.73
C ASP A 274 -14.29 3.30 -11.37
N GLU A 275 -13.16 3.96 -11.13
CA GLU A 275 -12.84 5.26 -11.73
C GLU A 275 -12.21 5.17 -13.13
N VAL A 276 -11.89 3.97 -13.62
CA VAL A 276 -11.44 3.76 -15.01
C VAL A 276 -12.64 3.91 -15.95
N SER A 277 -12.82 5.09 -16.52
CA SER A 277 -14.03 5.43 -17.29
C SER A 277 -14.09 4.85 -18.71
N ASP A 278 -12.94 4.56 -19.33
CA ASP A 278 -12.87 3.88 -20.63
C ASP A 278 -12.82 2.36 -20.43
N LEU A 279 -13.93 1.69 -20.70
CA LEU A 279 -14.07 0.25 -20.52
C LEU A 279 -13.12 -0.57 -21.43
N ARG A 280 -12.60 0.01 -22.51
CA ARG A 280 -11.60 -0.68 -23.36
C ARG A 280 -10.25 -0.75 -22.67
N ILE A 281 -9.89 0.28 -21.90
CA ILE A 281 -8.71 0.25 -21.04
C ILE A 281 -8.92 -0.78 -19.93
N ALA A 282 -10.09 -0.79 -19.29
CA ALA A 282 -10.43 -1.78 -18.27
C ALA A 282 -10.32 -3.22 -18.81
N LEU A 283 -10.93 -3.50 -19.97
CA LEU A 283 -10.79 -4.78 -20.68
C LEU A 283 -9.32 -5.16 -20.88
N ALA A 284 -8.53 -4.28 -21.49
CA ALA A 284 -7.17 -4.58 -21.90
C ALA A 284 -6.24 -4.87 -20.69
N TYR A 285 -6.58 -4.34 -19.52
CA TYR A 285 -5.88 -4.63 -18.27
C TYR A 285 -6.36 -5.95 -17.67
N ALA A 286 -7.67 -6.06 -17.44
CA ALA A 286 -8.29 -7.14 -16.67
C ALA A 286 -8.22 -8.49 -17.41
N ALA A 287 -8.60 -8.51 -18.70
CA ALA A 287 -8.50 -9.73 -19.52
C ALA A 287 -7.05 -10.19 -19.71
N LYS A 288 -6.08 -9.25 -19.74
CA LYS A 288 -4.65 -9.59 -19.77
C LYS A 288 -4.23 -10.32 -18.50
N ASP A 289 -4.76 -9.96 -17.33
CA ASP A 289 -4.44 -10.65 -16.07
C ASP A 289 -4.95 -12.09 -16.05
N GLY A 290 -6.14 -12.34 -16.59
CA GLY A 290 -6.63 -13.71 -16.84
C GLY A 290 -5.69 -14.50 -17.77
N ASP A 291 -5.33 -13.93 -18.92
CA ASP A 291 -4.45 -14.58 -19.92
C ASP A 291 -3.06 -14.91 -19.38
N VAL A 292 -2.39 -13.93 -18.75
CA VAL A 292 -1.04 -14.15 -18.24
C VAL A 292 -1.03 -15.05 -17.00
N THR A 293 -2.13 -15.10 -16.23
CA THR A 293 -2.30 -16.07 -15.13
C THR A 293 -2.33 -17.50 -15.67
N ARG A 294 -3.10 -17.78 -16.74
CA ARG A 294 -3.06 -19.07 -17.44
C ARG A 294 -1.64 -19.43 -17.89
N LYS A 295 -0.96 -18.52 -18.58
CA LYS A 295 0.41 -18.74 -19.09
C LYS A 295 1.41 -18.98 -17.96
N LEU A 296 1.26 -18.28 -16.83
CA LEU A 296 2.10 -18.47 -15.66
C LEU A 296 1.85 -19.83 -15.01
N ARG A 297 0.59 -20.25 -14.89
CA ARG A 297 0.25 -21.60 -14.43
C ARG A 297 0.93 -22.65 -15.29
N ASP A 298 0.82 -22.55 -16.62
CA ASP A 298 1.39 -23.56 -17.52
C ASP A 298 2.90 -23.70 -17.31
N PHE A 299 3.60 -22.57 -17.21
CA PHE A 299 5.02 -22.54 -16.85
C PHE A 299 5.26 -23.24 -15.50
N GLN A 300 4.52 -22.87 -14.45
CA GLN A 300 4.72 -23.43 -13.11
C GLN A 300 4.44 -24.93 -13.06
N ARG A 301 3.37 -25.38 -13.70
CA ARG A 301 2.97 -26.79 -13.76
C ARG A 301 4.04 -27.64 -14.42
N GLU A 302 4.61 -27.20 -15.53
CA GLU A 302 5.71 -27.90 -16.21
C GLU A 302 6.98 -27.99 -15.35
N HIS A 303 7.22 -27.03 -14.46
CA HIS A 303 8.35 -27.07 -13.54
C HIS A 303 8.07 -27.93 -12.31
N LEU A 304 6.88 -27.83 -11.72
CA LEU A 304 6.47 -28.61 -10.55
C LEU A 304 6.31 -30.11 -10.87
N LYS A 305 5.94 -30.47 -12.11
CA LYS A 305 5.91 -31.88 -12.57
C LYS A 305 7.26 -32.59 -12.42
N LYS A 306 8.38 -31.85 -12.39
CA LYS A 306 9.73 -32.41 -12.15
C LYS A 306 9.94 -32.83 -10.70
N PHE A 307 9.05 -32.41 -9.79
CA PHE A 307 9.06 -32.68 -8.36
C PHE A 307 7.70 -33.26 -7.93
N PRO A 308 7.38 -34.52 -8.27
CA PRO A 308 6.03 -35.07 -8.11
C PRO A 308 5.51 -35.06 -6.67
N ASP A 309 6.38 -35.21 -5.68
CA ASP A 309 5.97 -35.12 -4.27
C ASP A 309 5.60 -33.69 -3.85
N ILE A 310 6.29 -32.68 -4.39
CA ILE A 310 5.98 -31.26 -4.15
C ILE A 310 4.68 -30.89 -4.88
N LEU A 311 4.50 -31.32 -6.13
CA LEU A 311 3.27 -31.11 -6.87
C LEU A 311 2.07 -31.73 -6.14
N ARG A 312 2.19 -32.97 -5.67
CA ARG A 312 1.15 -33.64 -4.88
C ARG A 312 0.87 -32.87 -3.58
N TYR A 313 1.90 -32.42 -2.87
CA TYR A 313 1.72 -31.61 -1.66
C TYR A 313 1.00 -30.29 -1.95
N TYR A 314 1.38 -29.60 -3.02
CA TYR A 314 0.70 -28.38 -3.46
C TYR A 314 -0.80 -28.63 -3.75
N GLU A 315 -1.11 -29.65 -4.54
CA GLU A 315 -2.49 -29.97 -4.94
C GLU A 315 -3.35 -30.47 -3.77
N THR A 316 -2.77 -31.20 -2.81
CA THR A 316 -3.54 -31.86 -1.72
C THR A 316 -3.53 -31.10 -0.41
N VAL A 317 -2.60 -30.17 -0.21
CA VAL A 317 -2.47 -29.39 1.02
C VAL A 317 -2.60 -27.90 0.73
N GLU A 318 -1.72 -27.33 -0.09
CA GLU A 318 -1.60 -25.88 -0.21
C GLU A 318 -2.81 -25.24 -0.92
N VAL A 319 -3.31 -25.83 -2.01
CA VAL A 319 -4.48 -25.32 -2.75
C VAL A 319 -5.77 -25.42 -1.92
N PRO A 320 -6.14 -26.58 -1.32
CA PRO A 320 -7.33 -26.65 -0.46
C PRO A 320 -7.28 -25.71 0.74
N LEU A 321 -6.08 -25.48 1.28
CA LEU A 321 -5.88 -24.64 2.46
C LEU A 321 -6.25 -23.18 2.20
N ILE A 322 -6.17 -22.68 0.95
CA ILE A 322 -6.55 -21.31 0.61
C ILE A 322 -8.01 -21.01 1.02
N SER A 323 -8.94 -21.91 0.69
CA SER A 323 -10.36 -21.74 1.02
C SER A 323 -10.62 -21.89 2.53
N VAL A 324 -9.89 -22.78 3.19
CA VAL A 324 -9.95 -22.94 4.66
C VAL A 324 -9.47 -21.67 5.36
N VAL A 325 -8.38 -21.09 4.90
CA VAL A 325 -7.80 -19.87 5.45
C VAL A 325 -8.73 -18.69 5.21
N GLN A 326 -9.28 -18.55 3.99
CA GLN A 326 -10.31 -17.56 3.70
C GLN A 326 -11.49 -17.68 4.69
N LYS A 327 -12.00 -18.90 4.92
CA LYS A 327 -13.12 -19.11 5.85
C LYS A 327 -12.77 -18.79 7.29
N LEU A 328 -11.55 -19.11 7.72
CA LEU A 328 -11.00 -18.72 9.03
C LEU A 328 -10.99 -17.20 9.18
N GLU A 329 -10.54 -16.48 8.15
CA GLU A 329 -10.54 -15.01 8.13
C GLU A 329 -11.97 -14.47 8.20
N SER A 330 -12.91 -14.95 7.36
CA SER A 330 -14.31 -14.49 7.33
C SER A 330 -15.12 -14.80 8.57
N THR A 331 -14.72 -15.80 9.36
CA THR A 331 -15.38 -16.09 10.64
C THR A 331 -15.12 -14.98 11.67
N GLY A 332 -13.90 -14.44 11.68
CA GLY A 332 -13.47 -13.41 12.62
C GLY A 332 -13.47 -13.86 14.09
N PHE A 333 -13.19 -12.92 14.98
CA PHE A 333 -13.15 -13.14 16.43
C PHE A 333 -14.14 -12.22 17.16
N ASP A 334 -14.84 -12.75 18.15
CA ASP A 334 -15.59 -11.95 19.12
C ASP A 334 -14.65 -11.43 20.20
N ILE A 335 -14.78 -10.14 20.50
CA ILE A 335 -13.97 -9.43 21.49
C ILE A 335 -14.89 -8.90 22.60
N ASP A 336 -14.54 -9.24 23.85
CA ASP A 336 -15.20 -8.72 25.05
C ASP A 336 -14.73 -7.27 25.31
N LEU A 337 -15.57 -6.33 24.86
CA LEU A 337 -15.32 -4.90 24.99
C LEU A 337 -15.44 -4.39 26.43
N GLU A 338 -16.29 -5.01 27.23
CA GLU A 338 -16.47 -4.64 28.64
C GLU A 338 -15.22 -5.02 29.44
N PHE A 339 -14.73 -6.26 29.26
CA PHE A 339 -13.46 -6.68 29.84
C PHE A 339 -12.30 -5.78 29.37
N ALA A 340 -12.23 -5.44 28.08
CA ALA A 340 -11.18 -4.58 27.55
C ALA A 340 -11.19 -3.19 28.21
N GLU A 341 -12.37 -2.60 28.42
CA GLU A 341 -12.52 -1.29 29.07
C GLU A 341 -12.12 -1.35 30.56
N GLU A 342 -12.65 -2.31 31.31
CA GLU A 342 -12.38 -2.44 32.74
C GLU A 342 -10.91 -2.76 33.02
N TYR A 343 -10.38 -3.78 32.35
CA TYR A 343 -8.98 -4.17 32.49
C TYR A 343 -8.03 -3.10 31.94
N GLY A 344 -8.46 -2.37 30.91
CA GLY A 344 -7.76 -1.20 30.40
C GLY A 344 -7.57 -0.12 31.47
N LYS A 345 -8.61 0.22 32.22
CA LYS A 345 -8.55 1.21 33.32
C LYS A 345 -7.61 0.77 34.45
N GLU A 346 -7.66 -0.50 34.83
CA GLU A 346 -6.76 -1.07 35.84
C GLU A 346 -5.30 -0.96 35.42
N ILE A 347 -4.96 -1.50 34.24
CA ILE A 347 -3.58 -1.50 33.73
C ILE A 347 -3.08 -0.07 33.50
N LYS A 348 -3.94 0.85 33.03
CA LYS A 348 -3.57 2.24 32.84
C LYS A 348 -3.19 2.93 34.15
N SER A 349 -3.92 2.65 35.23
CA SER A 349 -3.62 3.19 36.57
C SER A 349 -2.25 2.71 37.06
N GLU A 350 -1.90 1.45 36.81
CA GLU A 350 -0.58 0.91 37.16
C GLU A 350 0.54 1.49 36.31
N ILE A 351 0.30 1.69 35.00
CA ILE A 351 1.22 2.36 34.09
C ILE A 351 1.52 3.77 34.59
N ASP A 352 0.50 4.53 34.98
CA ASP A 352 0.66 5.91 35.44
C ASP A 352 1.41 5.98 36.78
N ARG A 353 1.14 5.05 37.69
CA ARG A 353 1.91 4.90 38.93
C ARG A 353 3.39 4.60 38.64
N LEU A 354 3.68 3.58 37.83
CA LEU A 354 5.05 3.21 37.47
C LEU A 354 5.77 4.35 36.74
N TYR A 355 5.08 5.06 35.85
CA TYR A 355 5.61 6.21 35.16
C TYR A 355 6.04 7.31 36.15
N ALA A 356 5.16 7.68 37.08
CA ALA A 356 5.47 8.67 38.10
C ALA A 356 6.68 8.27 38.96
N GLU A 357 6.75 7.01 39.41
CA GLU A 357 7.90 6.50 40.17
C GLU A 357 9.21 6.52 39.37
N ILE A 358 9.17 6.22 38.06
CA ILE A 358 10.36 6.24 37.19
C ILE A 358 10.84 7.67 36.95
N ILE A 359 9.92 8.60 36.70
CA ILE A 359 10.26 10.01 36.45
C ILE A 359 10.77 10.70 37.71
N ASP A 360 10.24 10.36 38.89
CA ASP A 360 10.76 10.86 40.17
C ASP A 360 12.24 10.50 40.37
N GLU A 361 12.64 9.30 39.94
CA GLU A 361 14.02 8.81 40.06
C GLU A 361 14.95 9.25 38.91
N LEU A 362 14.44 9.34 37.68
CA LEU A 362 15.24 9.63 36.48
C LEU A 362 15.16 11.09 35.99
N GLY A 363 14.27 11.90 36.57
CA GLY A 363 13.95 13.24 36.10
C GLY A 363 13.00 13.26 34.90
N ASP A 364 12.65 14.46 34.44
CA ASP A 364 11.72 14.67 33.33
C ASP A 364 12.34 14.29 31.98
N ILE A 365 12.13 13.02 31.59
CA ILE A 365 12.62 12.45 30.34
C ILE A 365 11.50 11.73 29.59
N ASN A 366 11.65 11.63 28.27
CA ASN A 366 10.86 10.70 27.49
C ASN A 366 11.46 9.29 27.61
N ILE A 367 10.90 8.46 28.49
CA ILE A 367 11.30 7.07 28.72
C ILE A 367 11.12 6.14 27.50
N ASN A 368 10.38 6.60 26.48
CA ASN A 368 10.25 5.89 25.20
C ASN A 368 11.36 6.26 24.22
N SER A 369 12.17 7.29 24.50
CA SER A 369 13.34 7.67 23.70
C SER A 369 14.61 6.99 24.23
N PRO A 370 15.20 6.03 23.51
CA PRO A 370 16.46 5.40 23.93
C PRO A 370 17.59 6.40 24.17
N ALA A 371 17.60 7.51 23.43
CA ALA A 371 18.63 8.55 23.52
C ALA A 371 18.56 9.34 24.84
N GLN A 372 17.36 9.48 25.43
CA GLN A 372 17.18 10.14 26.73
C GLN A 372 17.21 9.13 27.89
N LEU A 373 16.57 7.97 27.70
CA LEU A 373 16.50 6.93 28.72
C LEU A 373 17.88 6.35 29.06
N LYS A 374 18.74 6.15 28.06
CA LYS A 374 20.08 5.59 28.29
C LYS A 374 20.91 6.43 29.26
N PRO A 375 21.21 7.72 29.00
CA PRO A 375 22.06 8.50 29.89
C PRO A 375 21.47 8.62 31.29
N ALA A 376 20.13 8.78 31.41
CA ALA A 376 19.47 8.83 32.71
C ALA A 376 19.63 7.52 33.51
N LEU A 377 19.52 6.37 32.86
CA LEU A 377 19.76 5.08 33.51
C LEU A 377 21.24 4.88 33.89
N GLU A 378 22.18 5.28 33.02
CA GLU A 378 23.61 5.20 33.33
C GLU A 378 23.96 6.07 34.54
N GLU A 379 23.36 7.25 34.65
CA GLU A 379 23.52 8.15 35.80
C GLU A 379 22.91 7.56 37.09
N ALA A 380 21.68 7.05 37.03
CA ALA A 380 20.99 6.50 38.19
C ALA A 380 21.58 5.17 38.71
N THR A 381 22.12 4.33 37.82
CA THR A 381 22.62 2.99 38.18
C THR A 381 24.13 2.89 38.29
N GLY A 382 24.87 3.84 37.71
CA GLY A 382 26.33 3.78 37.57
C GLY A 382 26.83 2.74 36.56
N GLU A 383 25.94 2.01 35.88
CA GLU A 383 26.29 1.02 34.85
C GLU A 383 26.53 1.71 33.50
N LYS A 384 27.51 1.24 32.72
CA LYS A 384 27.64 1.66 31.31
C LYS A 384 26.82 0.75 30.41
N LEU A 385 25.81 1.29 29.76
CA LEU A 385 24.86 0.56 28.92
C LEU A 385 25.24 0.67 27.44
N GLY A 386 25.40 -0.47 26.75
CA GLY A 386 25.58 -0.45 25.29
C GLY A 386 24.31 0.01 24.54
N SER A 387 23.14 -0.34 25.06
CA SER A 387 21.81 0.00 24.53
C SER A 387 20.75 -0.12 25.63
N THR A 388 19.50 0.22 25.32
CA THR A 388 18.33 0.02 26.21
C THR A 388 17.52 -1.23 25.83
N ASP A 389 18.14 -2.22 25.17
CA ASP A 389 17.48 -3.47 24.81
C ASP A 389 17.03 -4.24 26.07
N ALA A 390 15.73 -4.56 26.11
CA ALA A 390 15.11 -5.19 27.27
C ALA A 390 15.69 -6.57 27.59
N LYS A 391 15.94 -7.42 26.57
CA LYS A 391 16.36 -8.81 26.77
C LYS A 391 17.88 -8.93 27.00
N LYS A 392 18.67 -8.22 26.21
CA LYS A 392 20.14 -8.34 26.19
C LYS A 392 20.81 -7.52 27.29
N VAL A 393 20.23 -6.38 27.67
CA VAL A 393 20.89 -5.42 28.58
C VAL A 393 20.12 -5.22 29.88
N LEU A 394 18.83 -4.87 29.81
CA LEU A 394 18.09 -4.46 31.00
C LEU A 394 17.70 -5.64 31.91
N LYS A 395 17.20 -6.76 31.36
CA LYS A 395 16.80 -7.94 32.15
C LYS A 395 17.92 -8.49 33.05
N PRO A 396 19.17 -8.68 32.58
CA PRO A 396 20.28 -9.11 33.44
C PRO A 396 20.61 -8.16 34.60
N LEU A 397 20.30 -6.87 34.45
CA LEU A 397 20.56 -5.84 35.46
C LEU A 397 19.39 -5.60 36.41
N ALA A 398 18.20 -6.11 36.09
CA ALA A 398 16.96 -5.89 36.85
C ALA A 398 17.01 -6.42 38.30
N SER A 399 17.83 -7.45 38.57
CA SER A 399 18.02 -7.97 39.93
C SER A 399 18.91 -7.08 40.80
N LYS A 400 19.74 -6.23 40.19
CA LYS A 400 20.67 -5.32 40.87
C LYS A 400 20.09 -3.92 41.07
N HIS A 401 19.25 -3.48 40.13
CA HIS A 401 18.78 -2.11 40.04
C HIS A 401 17.24 -2.06 40.05
N PRO A 402 16.59 -1.66 41.16
CA PRO A 402 15.14 -1.58 41.26
C PRO A 402 14.48 -0.74 40.16
N ILE A 403 15.09 0.38 39.76
CA ILE A 403 14.61 1.24 38.67
C ILE A 403 14.51 0.50 37.33
N ILE A 404 15.47 -0.39 37.03
CA ILE A 404 15.45 -1.21 35.81
C ILE A 404 14.29 -2.22 35.88
N LYS A 405 14.02 -2.80 37.06
CA LYS A 405 12.87 -3.69 37.25
C LYS A 405 11.55 -2.96 37.00
N LYS A 406 11.35 -1.78 37.59
CA LYS A 406 10.16 -0.93 37.37
C LYS A 406 9.99 -0.55 35.91
N LEU A 407 11.08 -0.16 35.24
CA LEU A 407 11.07 0.20 33.83
C LEU A 407 10.66 -0.97 32.92
N LEU A 408 11.15 -2.18 33.21
CA LEU A 408 10.76 -3.37 32.46
C LEU A 408 9.28 -3.69 32.64
N GLU A 409 8.78 -3.59 33.89
CA GLU A 409 7.36 -3.76 34.19
C GLU A 409 6.49 -2.71 33.50
N TYR A 410 6.89 -1.44 33.54
CA TYR A 410 6.25 -0.36 32.80
C TYR A 410 6.19 -0.67 31.30
N LYS A 411 7.31 -1.05 30.68
CA LYS A 411 7.36 -1.34 29.23
C LYS A 411 6.46 -2.52 28.86
N GLU A 412 6.39 -3.54 29.71
CA GLU A 412 5.53 -4.70 29.51
C GLU A 412 4.04 -4.32 29.61
N LYS A 413 3.64 -3.65 30.69
CA LYS A 413 2.25 -3.18 30.88
C LYS A 413 1.84 -2.16 29.83
N PHE A 414 2.71 -1.20 29.50
CA PHE A 414 2.45 -0.22 28.45
C PHE A 414 2.24 -0.88 27.09
N LYS A 415 3.04 -1.89 26.74
CA LYS A 415 2.82 -2.67 25.51
C LYS A 415 1.50 -3.44 25.57
N LEU A 416 1.21 -4.12 26.69
CA LEU A 416 -0.05 -4.84 26.89
C LEU A 416 -1.26 -3.91 26.65
N TYR A 417 -1.25 -2.73 27.27
CA TYR A 417 -2.29 -1.73 27.13
C TYR A 417 -2.36 -1.14 25.71
N SER A 418 -1.28 -0.51 25.25
CA SER A 418 -1.27 0.27 24.01
C SER A 418 -1.44 -0.55 22.75
N THR A 419 -0.88 -1.76 22.71
CA THR A 419 -0.87 -2.60 21.50
C THR A 419 -2.03 -3.58 21.45
N TYR A 420 -2.59 -3.95 22.61
CA TYR A 420 -3.60 -5.01 22.67
C TYR A 420 -4.90 -4.52 23.31
N ILE A 421 -4.90 -4.20 24.61
CA ILE A 421 -6.15 -3.90 25.34
C ILE A 421 -6.88 -2.68 24.75
N ASN A 422 -6.16 -1.60 24.45
CA ASN A 422 -6.75 -0.38 23.91
C ASN A 422 -6.86 -0.37 22.37
N ALA A 423 -5.96 -1.07 21.67
CA ALA A 423 -5.92 -1.01 20.21
C ALA A 423 -6.86 -2.02 19.53
N LEU A 424 -7.07 -3.20 20.11
CA LEU A 424 -7.91 -4.23 19.49
C LEU A 424 -9.38 -3.81 19.32
N PRO A 425 -10.01 -3.15 20.31
CA PRO A 425 -11.37 -2.61 20.15
C PRO A 425 -11.54 -1.66 18.95
N GLU A 426 -10.53 -0.84 18.67
CA GLU A 426 -10.55 0.13 17.55
C GLU A 426 -10.46 -0.54 16.17
N LEU A 427 -10.01 -1.81 16.12
CA LEU A 427 -9.87 -2.59 14.89
C LEU A 427 -11.07 -3.47 14.57
N ILE A 428 -12.11 -3.44 15.42
CA ILE A 428 -13.34 -4.19 15.18
C ILE A 428 -14.07 -3.59 13.97
N ASP A 429 -14.47 -4.45 13.04
CA ASP A 429 -15.32 -4.06 11.94
C ASP A 429 -16.71 -3.69 12.50
N LYS A 430 -17.11 -2.43 12.30
CA LYS A 430 -18.34 -1.86 12.88
C LYS A 430 -19.62 -2.48 12.33
N ARG A 431 -19.58 -3.14 11.17
CA ARG A 431 -20.77 -3.73 10.53
C ARG A 431 -21.05 -5.11 11.10
N THR A 432 -20.00 -5.86 11.38
CA THR A 432 -20.06 -7.26 11.82
C THR A 432 -19.87 -7.43 13.32
N GLY A 433 -19.25 -6.45 13.98
CA GLY A 433 -18.84 -6.54 15.38
C GLY A 433 -17.68 -7.51 15.61
N LYS A 434 -17.01 -7.95 14.54
CA LYS A 434 -15.91 -8.92 14.60
C LYS A 434 -14.56 -8.24 14.44
N LEU A 435 -13.55 -8.81 15.09
CA LEU A 435 -12.16 -8.54 14.76
C LEU A 435 -11.71 -9.49 13.66
N TYR A 436 -11.15 -8.93 12.59
CA TYR A 436 -10.59 -9.69 11.48
C TYR A 436 -9.06 -9.66 11.49
N THR A 437 -8.46 -10.72 10.97
CA THR A 437 -7.02 -10.82 10.75
C THR A 437 -6.76 -11.32 9.34
N ASN A 438 -5.57 -11.05 8.82
CA ASN A 438 -5.06 -11.73 7.64
C ASN A 438 -4.02 -12.78 8.06
N PHE A 439 -4.17 -13.99 7.55
CA PHE A 439 -3.25 -15.12 7.65
C PHE A 439 -2.50 -15.27 6.34
N ASN A 440 -1.18 -15.15 6.39
CA ASN A 440 -0.32 -15.43 5.26
C ASN A 440 0.22 -16.87 5.39
N GLN A 441 -0.31 -17.77 4.58
CA GLN A 441 0.01 -19.21 4.56
C GLN A 441 1.51 -19.46 4.43
N ASN A 442 2.18 -18.67 3.59
CA ASN A 442 3.62 -18.72 3.36
C ASN A 442 4.33 -17.44 3.82
N GLY A 443 3.97 -16.97 5.01
CA GLY A 443 4.45 -15.71 5.57
C GLY A 443 5.88 -15.75 6.12
N ALA A 444 6.32 -16.90 6.64
CA ALA A 444 7.69 -17.10 7.11
C ALA A 444 8.51 -17.92 6.11
N LYS A 445 9.84 -17.68 6.04
CA LYS A 445 10.76 -18.47 5.22
C LYS A 445 10.73 -19.98 5.50
N THR A 446 10.26 -20.38 6.67
CA THR A 446 10.14 -21.78 7.08
C THR A 446 8.83 -22.44 6.63
N GLY A 447 8.00 -21.77 5.82
CA GLY A 447 6.65 -22.23 5.45
C GLY A 447 5.61 -22.15 6.58
N ARG A 448 5.91 -21.43 7.67
CA ARG A 448 4.94 -21.21 8.74
C ARG A 448 4.01 -20.07 8.36
N PHE A 449 2.75 -20.21 8.76
CA PHE A 449 1.78 -19.12 8.78
C PHE A 449 2.34 -17.90 9.52
N SER A 450 2.03 -16.72 9.01
CA SER A 450 2.09 -15.48 9.78
C SER A 450 0.71 -14.83 9.86
N SER A 451 0.51 -13.95 10.83
CA SER A 451 -0.71 -13.14 10.94
C SER A 451 -0.36 -11.66 11.12
N GLY A 452 -1.18 -10.78 10.56
CA GLY A 452 -1.02 -9.33 10.65
C GLY A 452 -1.26 -8.62 9.33
N GLY A 453 -0.40 -7.65 8.99
CA GLY A 453 -0.58 -6.80 7.80
C GLY A 453 -1.62 -5.72 8.06
N THR A 454 -2.73 -5.74 7.31
CA THR A 454 -3.90 -4.89 7.55
C THR A 454 -4.71 -5.34 8.77
N GLY A 455 -4.48 -6.55 9.28
CA GLY A 455 -5.11 -7.10 10.49
C GLY A 455 -4.15 -7.23 11.69
N VAL A 456 -4.62 -7.92 12.73
CA VAL A 456 -3.89 -8.08 14.00
C VAL A 456 -2.91 -9.26 13.95
N ASN A 457 -1.69 -9.08 14.46
CA ASN A 457 -0.80 -10.22 14.68
C ASN A 457 -1.26 -11.04 15.90
N LEU A 458 -1.75 -12.26 15.65
CA LEU A 458 -2.26 -13.15 16.68
C LEU A 458 -1.17 -14.00 17.36
N GLN A 459 0.01 -14.11 16.75
CA GLN A 459 1.12 -14.93 17.28
C GLN A 459 1.75 -14.32 18.54
N ASN A 460 1.75 -12.99 18.65
CA ASN A 460 2.42 -12.27 19.73
C ASN A 460 1.49 -11.85 20.87
N GLN A 461 0.31 -12.46 20.99
CA GLN A 461 -0.72 -12.06 21.97
C GLN A 461 -0.35 -12.49 23.41
N PRO A 462 -0.19 -11.54 24.36
CA PRO A 462 0.02 -11.85 25.78
C PRO A 462 -1.17 -12.63 26.37
N LYS A 463 -0.91 -13.42 27.41
CA LYS A 463 -1.93 -14.25 28.07
C LYS A 463 -3.13 -13.42 28.56
N GLU A 464 -2.85 -12.23 29.07
CA GLU A 464 -3.82 -11.29 29.60
C GLU A 464 -4.73 -10.74 28.50
N ALA A 465 -4.17 -10.43 27.32
CA ALA A 465 -4.94 -9.96 26.16
C ALA A 465 -5.83 -11.06 25.57
N ARG A 466 -5.41 -12.34 25.64
CA ARG A 466 -6.20 -13.48 25.12
C ARG A 466 -7.56 -13.61 25.82
N LYS A 467 -7.72 -13.09 27.04
CA LYS A 467 -9.00 -13.12 27.77
C LYS A 467 -10.09 -12.30 27.09
N MET A 468 -9.73 -11.32 26.25
CA MET A 468 -10.69 -10.55 25.46
C MET A 468 -11.34 -11.40 24.36
N PHE A 469 -10.70 -12.48 23.91
CA PHE A 469 -11.24 -13.33 22.85
C PHE A 469 -12.24 -14.29 23.46
N VAL A 470 -13.51 -14.14 23.09
CA VAL A 470 -14.62 -14.89 23.68
C VAL A 470 -15.33 -15.73 22.62
N ALA A 471 -16.01 -16.80 23.07
CA ALA A 471 -16.88 -17.55 22.18
C ALA A 471 -18.19 -16.79 21.95
N PRO A 472 -18.80 -16.90 20.76
CA PRO A 472 -20.16 -16.41 20.55
C PRO A 472 -21.14 -17.14 21.47
N LYS A 473 -22.29 -16.52 21.72
CA LYS A 473 -23.34 -17.08 22.59
C LYS A 473 -23.74 -18.49 22.14
N GLY A 474 -23.69 -19.44 23.08
CA GLY A 474 -24.02 -20.85 22.81
C GLY A 474 -22.84 -21.70 22.35
N TYR A 475 -21.64 -21.13 22.24
CA TYR A 475 -20.41 -21.82 21.85
C TYR A 475 -19.35 -21.78 22.96
N ALA A 476 -18.29 -22.58 22.81
CA ALA A 476 -17.10 -22.56 23.65
C ALA A 476 -15.84 -22.52 22.78
N ILE A 477 -14.76 -21.90 23.28
CA ILE A 477 -13.44 -21.95 22.63
C ILE A 477 -12.76 -23.27 23.01
N LEU A 478 -12.39 -24.06 22.00
CA LEU A 478 -11.58 -25.26 22.16
C LEU A 478 -10.16 -25.00 21.66
N GLY A 479 -9.15 -25.29 22.49
CA GLY A 479 -7.75 -25.25 22.11
C GLY A 479 -7.20 -26.66 21.86
N GLY A 480 -6.63 -26.88 20.69
CA GLY A 480 -5.79 -28.05 20.38
C GLY A 480 -4.36 -27.60 20.15
N ASP A 481 -3.40 -28.21 20.83
CA ASP A 481 -1.98 -27.90 20.71
C ASP A 481 -1.17 -29.17 20.44
N TRP A 482 -0.18 -29.07 19.57
CA TRP A 482 0.72 -30.18 19.27
C TRP A 482 1.80 -30.24 20.35
N SER A 483 1.62 -31.12 21.35
CA SER A 483 2.64 -31.31 22.37
C SER A 483 3.92 -31.87 21.74
N GLN A 484 4.99 -31.08 21.75
CA GLN A 484 6.37 -31.41 21.33
C GLN A 484 6.80 -31.13 19.86
N GLN A 485 6.37 -30.02 19.27
CA GLN A 485 7.16 -29.35 18.21
C GLN A 485 7.85 -28.08 18.71
#